data_AF-A0A6I3HSV5-F1
#
_entry.id   AF-A0A6I3HSV5-F1
#
_cell.length_a   1.000
_cell.length_b   1.000
_cell.length_c   1.000
_cell.angle_alpha   90.00
_cell.angle_beta   90.00
_cell.angle_gamma   90.00
#
_symmetry.space_group_name_H-M   'P 1'
#
loop_
_entity.id
_entity.type
_entity.pdbx_description
1 polymer ?
#
loop_
_entity_poly.entity_id
_entity_poly.type
_entity_poly.pdbx_seq_one_letter_code
_entity_poly.pdbx_strand_id
1 'polypeptide(L)' 'IDNMISKGPMVVTERVDIFEKEDGSEVELPVLGIFEFEGDKIAKWREYFDLNQFMNQMA' A
#
# COMPACT_ATOMS: atom_id res chain seq x y z
N ILE A 1 8.77 3.36 1.77
CA ILE A 1 7.93 3.94 2.83
C ILE A 1 8.48 5.31 3.10
N ASP A 2 7.69 6.32 2.76
CA ASP A 2 8.09 7.72 2.85
C ASP A 2 7.75 8.27 4.24
N ASN A 3 6.55 7.94 4.72
CA ASN A 3 6.11 8.27 6.08
C ASN A 3 5.54 7.05 6.80
N MET A 4 5.77 6.98 8.11
CA MET A 4 5.19 5.95 8.99
C MET A 4 4.77 6.56 10.32
N ILE A 5 3.53 6.31 10.73
CA ILE A 5 2.95 6.80 11.98
C ILE A 5 2.36 5.61 12.73
N SER A 6 2.54 5.56 14.05
CA SER A 6 1.90 4.55 14.90
C SER A 6 1.05 5.21 16.00
N LYS A 7 -0.07 4.56 16.33
CA LYS A 7 -0.95 4.95 17.44
C LYS A 7 -1.64 3.72 18.02
N GLY A 8 -1.25 3.33 19.23
CA GLY A 8 -1.77 2.11 19.85
C GLY A 8 -1.46 0.88 18.97
N PRO A 9 -2.44 0.01 18.68
CA PRO A 9 -2.24 -1.18 17.84
C PRO A 9 -2.25 -0.87 16.33
N MET A 10 -2.26 0.41 15.93
CA MET A 10 -2.34 0.81 14.53
C MET A 10 -1.00 1.35 14.02
N VAL A 11 -0.62 0.94 12.81
CA VAL A 11 0.46 1.54 12.02
C VAL A 11 -0.11 2.05 10.69
N VAL A 12 0.21 3.28 10.33
CA VAL A 12 -0.10 3.91 9.04
C VAL A 12 1.19 4.10 8.26
N THR A 13 1.16 3.79 6.97
CA THR A 13 2.29 3.93 6.05
C THR A 13 1.87 4.70 4.81
N GLU A 14 2.69 5.65 4.38
CA GLU A 14 2.63 6.28 3.06
C GLU A 14 3.81 5.75 2.24
N ARG A 15 3.55 5.26 1.03
CA ARG A 15 4.56 4.66 0.16
C ARG A 15 4.12 4.67 -1.30
N VAL A 16 5.07 4.41 -2.19
CA VAL A 16 4.82 3.97 -3.57
C VAL A 16 5.19 2.50 -3.68
N ASP A 17 4.24 1.68 -4.11
CA ASP A 17 4.49 0.30 -4.49
C ASP A 17 4.82 0.24 -5.98
N ILE A 18 5.88 -0.49 -6.33
CA ILE A 18 6.33 -0.69 -7.72
C ILE A 18 6.04 -2.15 -8.09
N PHE A 19 5.20 -2.35 -9.11
CA PHE A 19 4.89 -3.67 -9.66
C PHE A 19 5.58 -3.83 -11.01
N GLU A 20 6.29 -4.94 -11.20
CA GLU A 20 6.87 -5.30 -12.49
C GLU A 20 5.87 -6.19 -13.26
N LYS A 21 5.60 -5.84 -14.53
CA LYS A 21 4.79 -6.66 -15.45
C LYS A 21 5.64 -7.74 -16.11
N GLU A 22 5.00 -8.73 -16.72
CA GLU A 22 5.69 -9.82 -17.44
C GLU A 22 6.59 -9.33 -18.58
N ASP A 23 6.30 -8.16 -19.18
CA ASP A 23 7.10 -7.56 -20.25
C ASP A 23 8.28 -6.70 -19.74
N GLY A 24 8.46 -6.63 -18.41
CA GLY A 24 9.50 -5.85 -17.75
C GLY A 24 9.17 -4.36 -17.58
N SER A 25 7.98 -3.90 -17.97
CA SER A 25 7.52 -2.55 -17.64
C SER A 25 7.05 -2.45 -16.18
N GLU A 26 7.17 -1.26 -15.60
CA GLU A 26 6.80 -1.00 -14.20
C GLU A 26 5.47 -0.24 -14.08
N VAL A 27 4.75 -0.50 -13.00
CA VAL A 27 3.55 0.23 -12.56
C VAL A 27 3.82 0.78 -11.17
N GLU A 28 3.73 2.10 -11.02
CA GLU A 28 3.88 2.78 -9.74
C GLU A 28 2.50 3.08 -9.14
N LEU A 29 2.29 2.69 -7.89
CA LEU A 29 1.05 2.89 -7.16
C LEU A 29 1.32 3.60 -5.84
N PRO A 30 0.98 4.90 -5.72
CA PRO A 30 0.93 5.57 -4.43
C PRO A 30 -0.16 4.96 -3.54
N VAL A 31 0.21 4.56 -2.33
CA VAL A 31 -0.68 3.87 -1.38
C VAL A 31 -0.56 4.46 0.02
N LEU A 32 -1.71 4.69 0.67
CA LEU A 32 -1.80 4.84 2.12
C LEU A 32 -2.28 3.51 2.74
N GLY A 33 -1.39 2.83 3.45
CA GLY A 33 -1.67 1.56 4.13
C GLY A 33 -1.99 1.76 5.61
N ILE A 34 -3.00 1.06 6.12
CA ILE A 34 -3.32 1.00 7.56
C ILE A 34 -3.34 -0.45 8.02
N PHE A 35 -2.51 -0.76 9.00
CA PHE A 35 -2.41 -2.05 9.66
C PHE A 35 -2.93 -1.91 11.10
N GLU A 36 -3.93 -2.72 11.48
CA GLU A 36 -4.35 -2.91 12.87
C GLU A 36 -3.87 -4.29 13.35
N PHE A 37 -3.21 -4.31 14.51
CA PHE A 37 -2.67 -5.53 15.11
C PHE A 37 -3.54 -6.04 16.27
N GLU A 38 -3.60 -7.36 16.41
CA GLU A 38 -4.08 -8.05 17.60
C GLU A 38 -2.95 -8.97 18.10
N GLY A 39 -2.33 -8.60 19.21
CA GLY A 39 -1.09 -9.23 19.66
C GLY A 39 0.06 -9.00 18.68
N ASP A 40 0.66 -10.07 18.19
CA ASP A 40 1.80 -10.08 17.26
C ASP A 40 1.39 -10.24 15.78
N LYS A 41 0.08 -10.24 15.49
CA LYS A 41 -0.46 -10.47 14.14
C LYS A 41 -1.28 -9.30 13.64
N ILE A 42 -1.28 -9.10 12.32
CA ILE A 42 -2.16 -8.15 11.64
C ILE A 42 -3.58 -8.74 11.65
N ALA A 43 -4.50 -8.03 12.29
CA ALA A 43 -5.93 -8.37 12.33
C ALA A 43 -6.70 -7.70 11.18
N LYS A 44 -6.28 -6.50 10.75
CA LYS A 44 -6.84 -5.81 9.57
C LYS A 44 -5.76 -5.10 8.79
N TRP A 45 -5.87 -5.19 7.47
CA TRP A 45 -5.04 -4.48 6.51
C TRP A 45 -5.96 -3.78 5.51
N ARG A 46 -5.82 -2.46 5.38
CA ARG A 46 -6.54 -1.64 4.39
C ARG A 46 -5.56 -0.82 3.60
N GLU A 47 -5.84 -0.67 2.33
CA GLU A 47 -5.04 0.10 1.39
C GLU A 47 -5.94 1.10 0.68
N TYR A 48 -5.55 2.36 0.71
CA TYR A 48 -6.23 3.44 0.01
C TYR A 48 -5.34 3.89 -1.12
N PHE A 49 -5.83 3.75 -2.34
CA PHE A 49 -5.17 4.12 -3.58
C PHE A 49 -6.21 4.46 -4.64
N ASP A 50 -5.78 5.09 -5.74
CA ASP A 50 -6.65 5.38 -6.88
C ASP A 50 -6.70 4.16 -7.83
N LEU A 51 -7.85 3.50 -7.88
CA LEU A 51 -8.05 2.35 -8.76
C LEU A 51 -7.96 2.71 -10.24
N ASN A 52 -8.44 3.88 -10.65
CA ASN A 52 -8.37 4.29 -12.05
C ASN A 52 -6.93 4.58 -12.47
N GLN A 53 -6.13 5.20 -11.59
CA GLN A 53 -4.71 5.40 -11.82
C GLN A 53 -3.98 4.06 -12.04
N PHE A 54 -4.29 3.06 -11.22
CA PHE A 54 -3.73 1.72 -11.36
C PHE A 54 -4.15 1.06 -12.67
N MET A 55 -5.46 1.02 -12.96
CA MET A 55 -6.00 0.36 -14.15
C MET A 55 -5.50 0.99 -15.45
N ASN A 56 -5.29 2.31 -15.49
CA ASN A 56 -4.73 3.00 -16.66
C ASN A 56 -3.28 2.62 -16.96
N GLN A 57 -2.51 2.23 -15.94
CA GLN A 57 -1.14 1.77 -16.11
C GLN A 57 -1.06 0.28 -16.44
N MET A 58 -2.07 -0.50 -16.08
CA MET A 58 -2.17 -1.94 -16.39
C MET A 58 -2.61 -2.23 -17.82
N ALA A 59 -3.24 -1.26 -18.50
CA ALA A 59 -3.69 -1.35 -19.89
C ALA A 59 -2.52 -1.40 -20.90
#